data_AF-A0A662NWF2-F1
#
_entry.id   AF-A0A662NWF2-F1
#
_cell.length_a   1.000
_cell.length_b   1.000
_cell.length_c   1.000
_cell.angle_alpha   90.00
_cell.angle_beta   90.00
_cell.angle_gamma   90.00
#
_symmetry.space_group_name_H-M   'P 1'
#
loop_
_entity.id
_entity.type
_entity.pdbx_description
1 polymer ?
#
loop_
_entity_poly.entity_id
_entity_poly.type
_entity_poly.pdbx_seq_one_letter_code
_entity_poly.pdbx_strand_id
1 'polypeptide(L)'
;MQGRTWKNIEENLAEEIKNYLLDMGATEQEVKSVIEDWRVRLSDSTFTFYKKGTLYSTPSKSKDPLVFEVWNHIDSMVGSSYVLPTKDYLIGLDETGKGEVIGHMVLTGVVFPSEIFEKLDHVIGPADTKKRHNFKYWDSLFMKIDAYRKFGLNFLNETIPPWHVDTYNINKIMDVVYQRILSIFFREVEMSKCRIVLDDYGLGTSLKKFFNFLEKQGTEVVVTHNADETYLEAKIASLISKRAREEVIKRINENPEFQINGLSVGTGNAGDPKTVRWLEKWHASGKPWPWFVKRSFRIVRQIENKTRKVKKIIPPIREELMSRKFIEDFEEGKLSIQSLSINCPHCGKTQKAVSFAIFKDVNGRKVSGMKCPSCKKLIDDAGITLRYYCGYVVPDSNIIRRRLISQDLESSRFFEDFTVLIPAVVWKECDVVKVGKEEFKNLARYASMGRIKLKNIGRIQDIPEDITSTQRDEMIIETALKNNAILITGDNTMKAYALSKEIFTIFI
;
A
#
# COMPACT_ATOMS: atom_id res chain seq x y z
N MET A 1 21.94 12.91 -15.21
CA MET A 1 21.85 11.98 -14.06
C MET A 1 21.86 12.80 -12.78
N GLN A 2 21.47 12.23 -11.64
CA GLN A 2 21.55 12.93 -10.34
C GLN A 2 22.98 12.78 -9.79
N GLY A 3 23.40 13.72 -8.94
CA GLY A 3 24.66 13.60 -8.20
C GLY A 3 24.61 12.46 -7.19
N ARG A 4 25.74 12.19 -6.55
CA ARG A 4 25.90 11.09 -5.61
C ARG A 4 26.23 11.61 -4.22
N THR A 5 25.63 11.01 -3.19
CA THR A 5 25.84 11.43 -1.79
C THR A 5 26.19 10.21 -0.96
N TRP A 6 27.24 10.32 -0.14
CA TRP A 6 27.62 9.36 0.88
C TRP A 6 27.57 10.05 2.24
N LYS A 7 27.20 9.31 3.29
CA LYS A 7 26.96 9.84 4.63
C LYS A 7 27.70 8.99 5.66
N ASN A 8 27.89 9.56 6.85
CA ASN A 8 28.57 8.92 7.98
C ASN A 8 30.00 8.49 7.64
N ILE A 9 30.70 9.26 6.80
CA ILE A 9 32.11 9.02 6.48
C ILE A 9 32.97 9.62 7.60
N GLU A 10 33.83 8.79 8.19
CA GLU A 10 34.84 9.21 9.17
C GLU A 10 35.94 10.05 8.51
N GLU A 11 36.57 10.97 9.25
CA GLU A 11 37.56 11.91 8.69
C GLU A 11 38.77 11.22 8.05
N ASN A 12 39.25 10.11 8.62
CA ASN A 12 40.32 9.28 8.05
C ASN A 12 39.96 8.74 6.66
N LEU A 13 38.77 8.13 6.54
CA LEU A 13 38.28 7.58 5.29
C LEU A 13 38.01 8.69 4.26
N ALA A 14 37.54 9.86 4.71
CA ALA A 14 37.36 11.01 3.84
C ALA A 14 38.70 11.47 3.23
N GLU A 15 39.78 11.48 4.02
CA GLU A 15 41.11 11.84 3.52
C GLU A 15 41.67 10.77 2.57
N GLU A 16 41.44 9.48 2.84
CA GLU A 16 41.77 8.39 1.91
C GLU A 16 41.05 8.56 0.56
N ILE A 17 39.74 8.86 0.59
CA ILE A 17 38.95 9.15 -0.61
C ILE A 17 39.50 10.38 -1.36
N LYS A 18 39.87 11.44 -0.62
CA LYS A 18 40.45 12.64 -1.21
C LYS A 18 41.75 12.32 -1.95
N ASN A 19 42.65 11.56 -1.31
CA ASN A 19 43.91 11.14 -1.92
C ASN A 19 43.68 10.30 -3.17
N TYR A 20 42.77 9.32 -3.10
CA TYR A 20 42.39 8.53 -4.26
C TYR A 20 41.86 9.40 -5.43
N LEU A 21 41.02 10.41 -5.13
CA LEU A 21 40.54 11.35 -6.15
C LEU A 21 41.68 12.12 -6.80
N LEU A 22 42.65 12.59 -6.00
CA LEU A 22 43.85 13.30 -6.50
C LEU A 22 44.71 12.38 -7.38
N ASP A 23 44.88 11.11 -7.00
CA ASP A 23 45.62 10.10 -7.78
C ASP A 23 44.95 9.82 -9.14
N MET A 24 43.62 9.93 -9.21
CA MET A 24 42.85 9.86 -10.46
C MET A 24 42.86 11.15 -11.27
N GLY A 25 43.65 12.16 -10.86
CA GLY A 25 43.82 13.43 -11.56
C GLY A 25 42.82 14.51 -11.16
N ALA A 26 42.17 14.39 -9.99
CA ALA A 26 41.36 15.49 -9.46
C ALA A 26 42.23 16.69 -9.07
N THR A 27 41.65 17.88 -9.13
CA THR A 27 42.30 19.12 -8.72
C THR A 27 41.60 19.70 -7.50
N GLU A 28 42.37 20.17 -6.51
CA GLU A 28 41.80 20.87 -5.36
C GLU A 28 41.07 22.15 -5.80
N GLN A 29 40.02 22.51 -5.06
CA GLN A 29 39.20 23.68 -5.28
C GLN A 29 39.04 24.43 -3.96
N GLU A 30 38.84 25.74 -4.02
CA GLU A 30 38.50 26.52 -2.83
C GLU A 30 37.17 26.05 -2.23
N VAL A 31 37.17 25.87 -0.90
CA VAL A 31 35.96 25.63 -0.12
C VAL A 31 35.08 26.88 -0.15
N LYS A 32 33.78 26.68 -0.38
CA LYS A 32 32.83 27.80 -0.60
C LYS A 32 32.04 28.16 0.65
N SER A 33 32.13 27.38 1.71
CA SER A 33 31.42 27.65 2.95
C SER A 33 32.14 27.05 4.16
N VAL A 34 31.87 27.59 5.35
CA VAL A 34 32.49 27.19 6.62
C VAL A 34 32.21 25.74 7.04
N ILE A 35 31.18 25.13 6.45
CA ILE A 35 30.76 23.75 6.70
C ILE A 35 31.41 22.75 5.73
N GLU A 36 32.01 23.23 4.63
CA GLU A 36 32.84 22.41 3.74
C GLU A 36 34.20 22.21 4.40
N ASP A 37 34.74 21.01 4.27
CA ASP A 37 36.06 20.64 4.80
C ASP A 37 37.09 20.64 3.67
N TRP A 38 36.81 19.87 2.61
CA TRP A 38 37.58 19.91 1.37
C TRP A 38 36.70 19.81 0.13
N ARG A 39 37.25 20.28 -0.99
CA ARG A 39 36.59 20.29 -2.29
C ARG A 39 37.58 19.93 -3.38
N VAL A 40 37.25 18.95 -4.21
CA VAL A 40 38.07 18.57 -5.37
C VAL A 40 37.21 18.45 -6.61
N ARG A 41 37.81 18.64 -7.78
CA ARG A 41 37.14 18.50 -9.07
C ARG A 41 37.85 17.46 -9.92
N LEU A 42 37.10 16.45 -10.33
CA LEU A 42 37.53 15.40 -11.25
C LEU A 42 36.67 15.51 -12.53
N SER A 43 37.32 15.75 -13.67
CA SER A 43 36.62 16.01 -14.93
C SER A 43 35.58 17.13 -14.79
N ASP A 44 34.30 16.86 -15.07
CA ASP A 44 33.20 17.79 -14.95
C ASP A 44 32.41 17.66 -13.63
N SER A 45 32.84 16.78 -12.73
CA SER A 45 32.22 16.57 -11.42
C SER A 45 33.04 17.17 -10.28
N THR A 46 32.34 17.84 -9.37
CA THR A 46 32.89 18.36 -8.11
C THR A 46 32.49 17.48 -6.95
N PHE A 47 33.48 17.06 -6.17
CA PHE A 47 33.33 16.34 -4.92
C PHE A 47 33.54 17.33 -3.76
N THR A 48 32.64 17.31 -2.79
CA THR A 48 32.64 18.21 -1.65
C THR A 48 32.39 17.39 -0.39
N PHE A 49 33.36 17.39 0.52
CA PHE A 49 33.21 16.80 1.84
C PHE A 49 32.82 17.88 2.84
N TYR A 50 31.86 17.55 3.70
CA TYR A 50 31.33 18.43 4.73
C TYR A 50 31.75 17.92 6.10
N LYS A 51 32.03 18.83 7.03
CA LYS A 51 32.46 18.55 8.42
C LYS A 51 31.52 17.66 9.24
N LYS A 52 30.33 17.33 8.73
CA LYS A 52 29.37 16.39 9.33
C LYS A 52 29.46 14.99 8.72
N GLY A 53 30.57 14.62 8.09
CA GLY A 53 30.78 13.29 7.50
C GLY A 53 29.92 13.02 6.27
N THR A 54 29.58 14.05 5.49
CA THR A 54 28.84 13.90 4.23
C THR A 54 29.76 14.20 3.06
N LEU A 55 29.86 13.29 2.09
CA LEU A 55 30.53 13.52 0.81
C LEU A 55 29.46 13.64 -0.28
N TYR A 56 29.54 14.71 -1.07
CA TYR A 56 28.65 14.93 -2.20
C TYR A 56 29.44 15.09 -3.49
N SER A 57 29.06 14.33 -4.51
CA SER A 57 29.54 14.50 -5.89
C SER A 57 28.41 15.08 -6.75
N THR A 58 28.68 16.19 -7.43
CA THR A 58 27.75 16.73 -8.44
C THR A 58 27.58 15.72 -9.58
N PRO A 59 26.45 15.74 -10.31
CA PRO A 59 26.33 14.88 -11.48
C PRO A 59 27.32 15.24 -12.59
N SER A 60 27.96 14.23 -13.21
CA SER A 60 28.67 14.41 -14.47
C SER A 60 27.67 14.70 -15.60
N LYS A 61 27.81 15.85 -16.23
CA LYS A 61 27.01 16.27 -17.39
C LYS A 61 27.47 15.58 -18.67
N SER A 62 28.78 15.40 -18.82
CA SER A 62 29.41 14.69 -19.93
C SER A 62 29.17 13.18 -19.90
N LYS A 63 28.79 12.64 -18.73
CA LYS A 63 28.73 11.19 -18.46
C LYS A 63 30.11 10.54 -18.63
N ASP A 64 31.12 11.16 -18.06
CA ASP A 64 32.49 10.66 -18.07
C ASP A 64 32.58 9.28 -17.36
N PRO A 65 33.04 8.21 -18.04
CA PRO A 65 33.25 6.90 -17.44
C PRO A 65 34.10 6.93 -16.16
N LEU A 66 35.14 7.77 -16.11
CA LEU A 66 36.04 7.86 -14.96
C LEU A 66 35.32 8.32 -13.70
N VAL A 67 34.39 9.27 -13.83
CA VAL A 67 33.59 9.74 -12.68
C VAL A 67 32.74 8.60 -12.12
N PHE A 68 32.22 7.72 -12.97
CA PHE A 68 31.42 6.57 -12.53
C PHE A 68 32.27 5.46 -11.91
N GLU A 69 33.47 5.20 -12.45
CA GLU A 69 34.44 4.27 -11.85
C GLU A 69 34.82 4.73 -10.44
N VAL A 70 35.13 6.02 -10.29
CA VAL A 70 35.43 6.63 -8.99
C VAL A 70 34.23 6.55 -8.04
N TRP A 71 33.01 6.79 -8.53
CA TRP A 71 31.82 6.62 -7.69
C TRP A 71 31.69 5.20 -7.15
N ASN A 72 31.88 4.19 -8.00
CA ASN A 72 31.83 2.78 -7.60
C ASN A 72 32.96 2.43 -6.62
N HIS A 73 34.16 2.98 -6.82
CA HIS A 73 35.27 2.80 -5.89
C HIS A 73 34.94 3.40 -4.50
N ILE A 74 34.43 4.64 -4.46
CA ILE A 74 34.01 5.27 -3.21
C ILE A 74 32.90 4.46 -2.53
N ASP A 75 31.93 3.92 -3.29
CA ASP A 75 30.91 3.05 -2.69
C ASP A 75 31.54 1.82 -2.01
N SER A 76 32.56 1.21 -2.62
CA SER A 76 33.25 0.05 -2.05
C SER A 76 34.05 0.39 -0.79
N MET A 77 34.59 1.61 -0.71
CA MET A 77 35.32 2.10 0.46
C MET A 77 34.40 2.46 1.61
N VAL A 78 33.30 3.16 1.33
CA VAL A 78 32.36 3.65 2.36
C VAL A 78 31.42 2.53 2.83
N GLY A 79 31.03 1.64 1.92
CA GLY A 79 30.00 0.64 2.17
C GLY A 79 28.59 1.23 2.26
N SER A 80 27.65 0.38 2.66
CA SER A 80 26.25 0.76 2.85
C SER A 80 26.07 1.59 4.11
N SER A 81 25.33 2.70 4.00
CA SER A 81 24.87 3.45 5.18
C SER A 81 23.73 2.74 5.95
N TYR A 82 23.16 1.70 5.36
CA TYR A 82 22.11 0.87 5.93
C TYR A 82 22.67 -0.39 6.58
N VAL A 83 21.94 -0.92 7.56
CA VAL A 83 22.26 -2.20 8.21
C VAL A 83 22.22 -3.34 7.18
N LEU A 84 23.35 -4.03 7.04
CA LEU A 84 23.53 -5.10 6.07
C LEU A 84 22.55 -6.27 6.31
N PRO A 85 22.17 -7.01 5.26
CA PRO A 85 21.26 -8.15 5.38
C PRO A 85 21.82 -9.24 6.30
N THR A 86 20.95 -9.78 7.15
CA THR A 86 21.22 -10.90 8.07
C THR A 86 20.41 -12.14 7.70
N LYS A 87 19.53 -12.01 6.71
CA LYS A 87 18.50 -12.97 6.29
C LYS A 87 18.35 -12.94 4.77
N ASP A 88 17.93 -14.05 4.18
CA ASP A 88 17.83 -14.21 2.73
C ASP A 88 16.81 -13.25 2.10
N TYR A 89 15.74 -12.93 2.82
CA TYR A 89 14.72 -11.99 2.38
C TYR A 89 14.55 -10.82 3.34
N LEU A 90 14.39 -9.62 2.79
CA LEU A 90 14.24 -8.38 3.53
C LEU A 90 12.85 -7.81 3.28
N ILE A 91 12.12 -7.52 4.35
CA ILE A 91 10.76 -7.02 4.32
C ILE A 91 10.70 -5.67 5.01
N GLY A 92 10.29 -4.64 4.28
CA GLY A 92 10.10 -3.29 4.81
C GLY A 92 8.63 -2.94 4.88
N LEU A 93 8.20 -2.35 6.00
CA LEU A 93 6.84 -1.87 6.22
C LEU A 93 6.88 -0.39 6.59
N ASP A 94 6.13 0.44 5.88
CA ASP A 94 5.97 1.87 6.20
C ASP A 94 4.62 2.42 5.74
N GLU A 95 4.19 3.50 6.37
CA GLU A 95 3.01 4.26 5.97
C GLU A 95 3.30 5.69 5.53
N THR A 96 2.37 6.28 4.79
CA THR A 96 2.38 7.71 4.53
C THR A 96 0.95 8.24 4.53
N GLY A 97 0.75 9.48 4.99
CA GLY A 97 -0.57 10.13 4.97
C GLY A 97 -1.31 10.12 6.30
N LYS A 98 -0.76 9.49 7.35
CA LYS A 98 -1.33 9.48 8.71
C LYS A 98 -1.56 10.89 9.26
N GLY A 99 -0.59 11.79 9.10
CA GLY A 99 -0.63 13.18 9.58
C GLY A 99 -1.15 14.22 8.57
N GLU A 100 -1.70 13.78 7.45
CA GLU A 100 -1.98 14.64 6.30
C GLU A 100 -3.49 14.85 6.16
N VAL A 101 -3.95 16.09 5.99
CA VAL A 101 -5.38 16.40 6.03
C VAL A 101 -6.12 15.97 4.75
N ILE A 102 -5.39 15.78 3.66
CA ILE A 102 -5.93 15.36 2.35
C ILE A 102 -5.47 13.94 2.01
N GLY A 103 -6.38 13.17 1.43
CA GLY A 103 -6.11 11.89 0.79
C GLY A 103 -6.18 10.70 1.72
N HIS A 104 -6.14 9.50 1.13
CA HIS A 104 -6.01 8.25 1.85
C HIS A 104 -4.67 8.21 2.60
N MET A 105 -4.63 7.44 3.68
CA MET A 105 -3.38 6.94 4.22
C MET A 105 -2.98 5.71 3.42
N VAL A 106 -1.71 5.59 3.06
CA VAL A 106 -1.13 4.47 2.29
C VAL A 106 -0.25 3.66 3.23
N LEU A 107 -0.44 2.35 3.26
CA LEU A 107 0.44 1.40 3.94
C LEU A 107 1.14 0.59 2.86
N THR A 108 2.45 0.45 2.98
CA THR A 108 3.26 -0.24 1.99
C THR A 108 4.05 -1.35 2.66
N GLY A 109 4.00 -2.53 2.07
CA GLY A 109 4.97 -3.58 2.33
C GLY A 109 5.84 -3.81 1.09
N VAL A 110 7.11 -4.08 1.31
CA VAL A 110 8.08 -4.45 0.28
C VAL A 110 8.78 -5.72 0.73
N VAL A 111 9.04 -6.64 -0.19
CA VAL A 111 9.90 -7.81 0.03
C VAL A 111 10.90 -7.93 -1.11
N PHE A 112 12.16 -8.24 -0.81
CA PHE A 112 13.16 -8.54 -1.82
C PHE A 112 14.27 -9.45 -1.28
N PRO A 113 14.93 -10.22 -2.17
CA PRO A 113 16.05 -11.08 -1.80
C PRO A 113 17.32 -10.27 -1.47
N SER A 114 18.10 -10.72 -0.49
CA SER A 114 19.29 -10.00 0.01
C SER A 114 20.38 -9.82 -1.06
N GLU A 115 20.39 -10.67 -2.08
CA GLU A 115 21.31 -10.66 -3.22
C GLU A 115 21.16 -9.40 -4.09
N ILE A 116 20.04 -8.69 -4.00
CA ILE A 116 19.84 -7.41 -4.70
C ILE A 116 19.97 -6.19 -3.80
N PHE A 117 20.33 -6.37 -2.52
CA PHE A 117 20.47 -5.29 -1.55
C PHE A 117 21.42 -4.20 -2.03
N GLU A 118 22.67 -4.56 -2.37
CA GLU A 118 23.70 -3.63 -2.80
C GLU A 118 23.26 -2.81 -4.03
N LYS A 119 22.65 -3.50 -5.01
CA LYS A 119 22.13 -2.85 -6.23
C LYS A 119 21.01 -1.85 -5.93
N LEU A 120 20.13 -2.18 -4.98
CA LEU A 120 19.08 -1.27 -4.53
C LEU A 120 19.65 -0.12 -3.71
N ASP A 121 20.66 -0.35 -2.87
CA ASP A 121 21.32 0.70 -2.10
C ASP A 121 21.97 1.72 -3.04
N HIS A 122 22.71 1.31 -4.06
CA HIS A 122 23.26 2.23 -5.06
C HIS A 122 22.20 3.09 -5.78
N VAL A 123 20.97 2.59 -5.90
CA VAL A 123 19.85 3.32 -6.49
C VAL A 123 19.23 4.31 -5.49
N ILE A 124 19.17 3.93 -4.21
CA ILE A 124 18.35 4.56 -3.17
C ILE A 124 19.15 5.41 -2.20
N GLY A 125 20.32 4.96 -1.75
CA GLY A 125 21.22 5.68 -0.84
C GLY A 125 21.50 7.13 -1.27
N PRO A 126 21.75 7.41 -2.57
CA PRO A 126 21.95 8.78 -3.05
C PRO A 126 20.67 9.64 -3.10
N ALA A 127 19.48 9.08 -2.91
CA ALA A 127 18.22 9.78 -3.10
C ALA A 127 17.98 10.82 -1.97
N ASP A 128 17.74 12.07 -2.35
CA ASP A 128 17.27 13.11 -1.43
C ASP A 128 15.77 12.91 -1.15
N THR A 129 15.45 12.21 -0.07
CA THR A 129 14.06 11.94 0.29
C THR A 129 13.46 12.94 1.29
N LYS A 130 14.33 13.78 1.88
CA LYS A 130 13.98 14.71 2.97
C LYS A 130 13.50 16.06 2.44
N LYS A 131 13.95 16.46 1.24
CA LYS A 131 13.46 17.69 0.60
C LYS A 131 12.12 17.49 -0.11
N ARG A 132 11.45 18.61 -0.38
CA ARG A 132 10.24 18.64 -1.19
C ARG A 132 10.62 18.47 -2.66
N HIS A 133 10.08 17.44 -3.29
CA HIS A 133 10.26 17.16 -4.71
C HIS A 133 8.92 17.17 -5.45
N ASN A 134 8.98 17.35 -6.78
CA ASN A 134 7.81 17.18 -7.63
C ASN A 134 7.51 15.68 -7.85
N PHE A 135 6.32 15.37 -8.37
CA PHE A 135 5.94 13.99 -8.65
C PHE A 135 6.91 13.28 -9.61
N LYS A 136 7.44 13.97 -10.63
CA LYS A 136 8.38 13.37 -11.60
C LYS A 136 9.63 12.80 -10.94
N TYR A 137 10.13 13.43 -9.87
CA TYR A 137 11.24 12.90 -9.09
C TYR A 137 10.88 11.55 -8.45
N TRP A 138 9.78 11.50 -7.70
CA TRP A 138 9.32 10.28 -7.03
C TRP A 138 9.01 9.16 -8.02
N ASP A 139 8.37 9.51 -9.13
CA ASP A 139 8.04 8.56 -10.19
C ASP A 139 9.30 8.01 -10.87
N SER A 140 10.30 8.85 -11.13
CA SER A 140 11.58 8.40 -11.69
C SER A 140 12.36 7.48 -10.75
N LEU A 141 12.29 7.74 -9.43
CA LEU A 141 12.93 6.89 -8.43
C LEU A 141 12.20 5.55 -8.32
N PHE A 142 10.87 5.59 -8.29
CA PHE A 142 10.03 4.41 -8.30
C PHE A 142 10.30 3.53 -9.53
N MET A 143 10.40 4.08 -10.74
CA MET A 143 10.71 3.29 -11.94
C MET A 143 12.04 2.53 -11.83
N LYS A 144 13.05 3.10 -11.15
CA LYS A 144 14.32 2.41 -10.91
C LYS A 144 14.15 1.25 -9.93
N ILE A 145 13.34 1.42 -8.89
CA ILE A 145 13.00 0.34 -7.93
C ILE A 145 12.20 -0.76 -8.63
N ASP A 146 11.18 -0.37 -9.39
CA ASP A 146 10.26 -1.29 -10.08
C ASP A 146 10.99 -2.16 -11.12
N ALA A 147 12.08 -1.66 -11.71
CA ALA A 147 12.95 -2.44 -12.59
C ALA A 147 13.56 -3.69 -11.93
N TYR A 148 13.60 -3.75 -10.58
CA TYR A 148 14.07 -4.90 -9.83
C TYR A 148 13.00 -5.97 -9.56
N ARG A 149 11.76 -5.77 -10.00
CA ARG A 149 10.72 -6.81 -9.89
C ARG A 149 11.11 -8.13 -10.56
N LYS A 150 11.80 -8.06 -11.69
CA LYS A 150 12.35 -9.23 -12.40
C LYS A 150 13.45 -9.97 -11.63
N PHE A 151 13.97 -9.37 -10.56
CA PHE A 151 14.99 -9.94 -9.68
C PHE A 151 14.44 -10.28 -8.29
N GLY A 152 13.11 -10.43 -8.16
CA GLY A 152 12.47 -10.88 -6.91
C GLY A 152 11.96 -9.77 -5.99
N LEU A 153 12.08 -8.49 -6.37
CA LEU A 153 11.42 -7.41 -5.62
C LEU A 153 9.90 -7.49 -5.82
N ASN A 154 9.14 -7.45 -4.73
CA ASN A 154 7.70 -7.33 -4.76
C ASN A 154 7.22 -6.30 -3.72
N PHE A 155 6.06 -5.71 -3.95
CA PHE A 155 5.46 -4.75 -3.01
C PHE A 155 3.93 -4.75 -3.08
N LEU A 156 3.31 -4.35 -1.98
CA LEU A 156 1.86 -4.19 -1.84
C LEU A 156 1.55 -2.83 -1.23
N ASN A 157 0.58 -2.13 -1.83
CA ASN A 157 0.03 -0.89 -1.29
C ASN A 157 -1.41 -1.12 -0.83
N GLU A 158 -1.68 -0.85 0.44
CA GLU A 158 -3.01 -0.83 1.03
C GLU A 158 -3.38 0.60 1.45
N THR A 159 -4.68 0.89 1.52
CA THR A 159 -5.16 2.25 1.80
C THR A 159 -6.17 2.26 2.94
N ILE A 160 -6.05 3.25 3.83
CA ILE A 160 -7.07 3.56 4.83
C ILE A 160 -7.74 4.87 4.40
N PRO A 161 -9.05 4.87 4.15
CA PRO A 161 -9.73 6.04 3.63
C PRO A 161 -9.99 7.12 4.69
N PRO A 162 -10.18 8.38 4.27
CA PRO A 162 -10.43 9.51 5.17
C PRO A 162 -11.56 9.29 6.16
N TRP A 163 -12.67 8.65 5.77
CA TRP A 163 -13.80 8.39 6.69
C TRP A 163 -13.45 7.38 7.79
N HIS A 164 -12.58 6.41 7.50
CA HIS A 164 -12.02 5.53 8.54
C HIS A 164 -11.02 6.27 9.42
N VAL A 165 -10.14 7.10 8.83
CA VAL A 165 -9.22 7.94 9.62
C VAL A 165 -10.00 8.88 10.53
N ASP A 166 -11.13 9.41 10.07
CA ASP A 166 -11.96 10.34 10.83
C ASP A 166 -12.70 9.70 12.00
N THR A 167 -13.06 8.42 11.87
CA THR A 167 -13.93 7.72 12.82
C THR A 167 -13.12 6.86 13.80
N TYR A 168 -12.12 6.12 13.30
CA TYR A 168 -11.51 5.01 14.02
C TYR A 168 -10.11 5.30 14.57
N ASN A 169 -9.72 4.52 15.56
CA ASN A 169 -8.32 4.35 15.93
C ASN A 169 -7.62 3.53 14.83
N ILE A 170 -6.92 4.25 13.95
CA ILE A 170 -6.26 3.67 12.78
C ILE A 170 -5.14 2.69 13.12
N ASN A 171 -4.48 2.78 14.28
CA ASN A 171 -3.42 1.84 14.64
C ASN A 171 -3.94 0.39 14.63
N LYS A 172 -5.20 0.16 15.03
CA LYS A 172 -5.83 -1.16 14.97
C LYS A 172 -6.09 -1.66 13.56
N ILE A 173 -6.41 -0.75 12.65
CA ILE A 173 -6.53 -1.07 11.22
C ILE A 173 -5.15 -1.42 10.65
N MET A 174 -4.14 -0.61 10.97
CA MET A 174 -2.77 -0.81 10.50
C MET A 174 -2.21 -2.18 10.94
N ASP A 175 -2.42 -2.56 12.19
CA ASP A 175 -2.00 -3.87 12.72
C ASP A 175 -2.49 -5.02 11.83
N VAL A 176 -3.80 -5.07 11.54
CA VAL A 176 -4.41 -6.15 10.74
C VAL A 176 -3.95 -6.09 9.28
N VAL A 177 -3.81 -4.87 8.72
CA VAL A 177 -3.35 -4.69 7.35
C VAL A 177 -1.89 -5.13 7.18
N TYR A 178 -1.00 -4.81 8.12
CA TYR A 178 0.40 -5.25 8.06
C TYR A 178 0.52 -6.77 8.27
N GLN A 179 -0.25 -7.38 9.19
CA GLN A 179 -0.32 -8.84 9.29
C GLN A 179 -0.71 -9.47 7.96
N ARG A 180 -1.76 -8.94 7.30
CA ARG A 180 -2.21 -9.43 6.00
C ARG A 180 -1.14 -9.29 4.91
N ILE A 181 -0.46 -8.14 4.84
CA ILE A 181 0.64 -7.92 3.89
C ILE A 181 1.73 -8.99 4.08
N LEU A 182 2.14 -9.22 5.33
CA LEU A 182 3.14 -10.24 5.66
C LEU A 182 2.67 -11.65 5.28
N SER A 183 1.42 -12.01 5.60
CA SER A 183 0.84 -13.29 5.21
C SER A 183 0.77 -13.50 3.69
N ILE A 184 0.66 -12.43 2.90
CA ILE A 184 0.74 -12.53 1.44
C ILE A 184 2.18 -12.82 1.01
N PHE A 185 3.17 -12.12 1.59
CA PHE A 185 4.58 -12.36 1.29
C PHE A 185 5.02 -13.78 1.66
N PHE A 186 4.59 -14.31 2.80
CA PHE A 186 4.95 -15.67 3.26
C PHE A 186 4.41 -16.81 2.38
N ARG A 187 3.63 -16.50 1.34
CA ARG A 187 3.25 -17.49 0.31
C ARG A 187 4.35 -17.72 -0.70
N GLU A 188 5.24 -16.75 -0.86
CA GLU A 188 6.32 -16.74 -1.85
C GLU A 188 7.69 -16.91 -1.16
N VAL A 189 7.81 -16.48 0.10
CA VAL A 189 9.07 -16.54 0.86
C VAL A 189 8.90 -17.29 2.20
N GLU A 190 9.95 -17.97 2.63
CA GLU A 190 9.96 -18.70 3.90
C GLU A 190 10.16 -17.71 5.07
N MET A 191 9.23 -17.69 6.04
CA MET A 191 9.26 -16.70 7.13
C MET A 191 10.54 -16.74 7.98
N SER A 192 11.08 -17.93 8.25
CA SER A 192 12.32 -18.14 9.04
C SER A 192 13.57 -17.49 8.41
N LYS A 193 13.51 -17.23 7.10
CA LYS A 193 14.54 -16.60 6.28
C LYS A 193 14.29 -15.11 6.04
N CYS A 194 13.33 -14.51 6.74
CA CYS A 194 13.00 -13.11 6.59
C CYS A 194 13.58 -12.26 7.72
N ARG A 195 14.04 -11.05 7.38
CA ARG A 195 14.13 -9.91 8.28
C ARG A 195 12.98 -8.96 7.97
N ILE A 196 12.22 -8.55 8.98
CA ILE A 196 11.10 -7.61 8.87
C ILE A 196 11.48 -6.34 9.61
N VAL A 197 11.38 -5.20 8.94
CA VAL A 197 11.61 -3.89 9.53
C VAL A 197 10.35 -3.04 9.40
N LEU A 198 9.88 -2.51 10.53
CA LEU A 198 8.71 -1.64 10.61
C LEU A 198 9.06 -0.33 11.34
N ASP A 199 8.66 0.80 10.76
CA ASP A 199 8.68 2.09 11.47
C ASP A 199 7.60 2.12 12.56
N ASP A 200 7.99 2.35 13.81
CA ASP A 200 7.09 2.22 14.95
C ASP A 200 6.09 3.39 15.04
N TYR A 201 4.86 3.10 14.61
CA TYR A 201 3.71 4.00 14.68
C TYR A 201 2.92 3.92 16.01
N GLY A 202 3.44 3.18 16.99
CA GLY A 202 2.76 2.77 18.21
C GLY A 202 1.98 1.47 18.01
N LEU A 203 2.70 0.38 17.72
CA LEU A 203 2.12 -0.95 17.46
C LEU A 203 1.14 -1.40 18.55
N GLY A 204 -0.01 -1.93 18.12
CA GLY A 204 -0.97 -2.55 19.02
C GLY A 204 -0.63 -4.00 19.38
N THR A 205 -1.45 -4.56 20.27
CA THR A 205 -1.25 -5.89 20.86
C THR A 205 -1.32 -7.04 19.86
N SER A 206 -2.15 -6.96 18.82
CA SER A 206 -2.33 -8.03 17.83
C SER A 206 -1.06 -8.20 16.99
N LEU A 207 -0.52 -7.12 16.42
CA LEU A 207 0.71 -7.17 15.63
C LEU A 207 1.94 -7.53 16.49
N LYS A 208 1.98 -7.11 17.76
CA LYS A 208 3.01 -7.57 18.71
C LYS A 208 2.98 -9.08 18.94
N LYS A 209 1.80 -9.66 19.18
CA LYS A 209 1.67 -11.12 19.33
C LYS A 209 2.12 -11.86 18.07
N PHE A 210 1.75 -11.33 16.91
CA PHE A 210 2.14 -11.85 15.62
C PHE A 210 3.67 -11.85 15.43
N PHE A 211 4.33 -10.73 15.72
CA PHE A 211 5.78 -10.62 15.67
C PHE A 211 6.48 -11.57 16.64
N ASN A 212 5.98 -11.71 17.87
CA ASN A 212 6.51 -12.69 18.83
C ASN A 212 6.38 -14.13 18.32
N PHE A 213 5.32 -14.45 17.56
CA PHE A 213 5.19 -15.75 16.91
C PHE A 213 6.26 -15.91 15.81
N LEU A 214 6.41 -14.92 14.94
CA LEU A 214 7.39 -14.95 13.84
C LEU A 214 8.83 -15.09 14.35
N GLU A 215 9.19 -14.40 15.43
CA GLU A 215 10.51 -14.51 16.07
C GLU A 215 10.78 -15.94 16.55
N LYS A 216 9.77 -16.61 17.15
CA LYS A 216 9.89 -18.02 17.55
C LYS A 216 10.06 -18.97 16.37
N GLN A 217 9.59 -18.59 15.18
CA GLN A 217 9.83 -19.32 13.93
C GLN A 217 11.18 -18.96 13.27
N GLY A 218 12.00 -18.12 13.91
CA GLY A 218 13.33 -17.73 13.42
C GLY A 218 13.35 -16.49 12.54
N THR A 219 12.22 -15.79 12.37
CA THR A 219 12.16 -14.50 11.67
C THR A 219 12.89 -13.44 12.49
N GLU A 220 13.69 -12.58 11.85
CA GLU A 220 14.22 -11.40 12.53
C GLU A 220 13.20 -10.26 12.42
N VAL A 221 12.78 -9.70 13.56
CA VAL A 221 11.81 -8.59 13.58
C VAL A 221 12.45 -7.37 14.22
N VAL A 222 12.45 -6.26 13.49
CA VAL A 222 12.96 -4.97 13.95
C VAL A 222 11.81 -3.95 13.91
N VAL A 223 11.44 -3.47 15.09
CA VAL A 223 10.50 -2.36 15.26
C VAL A 223 11.26 -1.20 15.87
N THR A 224 11.41 -0.11 15.13
CA THR A 224 12.17 1.06 15.56
C THR A 224 11.59 2.34 14.99
N HIS A 225 11.89 3.49 15.60
CA HIS A 225 11.56 4.78 15.03
C HIS A 225 12.56 5.15 13.93
N ASN A 226 12.09 5.87 12.91
CA ASN A 226 12.88 6.32 11.78
C ASN A 226 13.57 5.15 11.06
N ALA A 227 12.84 4.03 10.92
CA ALA A 227 13.39 2.82 10.33
C ALA A 227 13.95 3.06 8.91
N ASP A 228 13.35 4.00 8.15
CA ASP A 228 13.76 4.40 6.80
C ASP A 228 15.14 5.12 6.75
N GLU A 229 15.68 5.53 7.89
CA GLU A 229 17.01 6.11 8.00
C GLU A 229 18.10 5.05 8.23
N THR A 230 17.72 3.85 8.71
CA THR A 230 18.66 2.82 9.18
C THR A 230 18.61 1.54 8.34
N TYR A 231 17.45 1.21 7.76
CA TYR A 231 17.22 -0.01 7.00
C TYR A 231 16.73 0.29 5.59
N LEU A 232 17.37 -0.33 4.60
CA LEU A 232 17.07 -0.11 3.18
C LEU A 232 15.65 -0.56 2.83
N GLU A 233 15.20 -1.69 3.39
CA GLU A 233 13.87 -2.23 3.15
C GLU A 233 12.75 -1.28 3.63
N ALA A 234 12.90 -0.70 4.82
CA ALA A 234 12.00 0.32 5.33
C ALA A 234 12.06 1.59 4.46
N LYS A 235 13.26 1.95 3.97
CA LYS A 235 13.43 3.07 3.06
C LYS A 235 12.69 2.89 1.75
N ILE A 236 12.78 1.72 1.14
CA ILE A 236 12.08 1.40 -0.12
C ILE A 236 10.57 1.41 0.11
N ALA A 237 10.09 0.86 1.23
CA ALA A 237 8.67 0.91 1.58
C ALA A 237 8.17 2.36 1.71
N SER A 238 8.93 3.22 2.39
CA SER A 238 8.63 4.65 2.52
C SER A 238 8.56 5.37 1.19
N LEU A 239 9.53 5.11 0.31
CA LEU A 239 9.60 5.70 -1.02
C LEU A 239 8.39 5.32 -1.89
N ILE A 240 8.03 4.04 -1.91
CA ILE A 240 6.87 3.54 -2.65
C ILE A 240 5.57 4.11 -2.08
N SER A 241 5.44 4.14 -0.75
CA SER A 241 4.29 4.72 -0.05
C SER A 241 4.09 6.20 -0.39
N LYS A 242 5.18 6.97 -0.32
CA LYS A 242 5.21 8.40 -0.66
C LYS A 242 4.88 8.63 -2.13
N ARG A 243 5.46 7.86 -3.06
CA ARG A 243 5.14 7.97 -4.49
C ARG A 243 3.66 7.70 -4.76
N ALA A 244 3.08 6.67 -4.14
CA ALA A 244 1.66 6.35 -4.29
C ALA A 244 0.76 7.48 -3.79
N ARG A 245 1.09 8.11 -2.65
CA ARG A 245 0.37 9.29 -2.16
C ARG A 245 0.52 10.49 -3.10
N GLU A 246 1.74 10.82 -3.51
CA GLU A 246 2.02 11.98 -4.38
C GLU A 246 1.31 11.85 -5.73
N GLU A 247 1.15 10.63 -6.26
CA GLU A 247 0.35 10.38 -7.46
C GLU A 247 -1.10 10.81 -7.26
N VAL A 248 -1.72 10.41 -6.14
CA VAL A 248 -3.11 10.77 -5.82
C VAL A 248 -3.25 12.28 -5.63
N ILE A 249 -2.32 12.91 -4.89
CA ILE A 249 -2.32 14.36 -4.68
C ILE A 249 -2.15 15.11 -6.01
N LYS A 250 -1.29 14.65 -6.91
CA LYS A 250 -1.16 15.22 -8.27
C LYS A 250 -2.50 15.17 -9.00
N ARG A 251 -3.15 14.00 -9.05
CA ARG A 251 -4.46 13.83 -9.73
C ARG A 251 -5.55 14.72 -9.12
N ILE A 252 -5.58 14.86 -7.80
CA ILE A 252 -6.51 15.77 -7.11
C ILE A 252 -6.26 17.23 -7.52
N ASN A 253 -4.99 17.66 -7.57
CA ASN A 253 -4.63 19.02 -7.95
C ASN A 253 -4.95 19.33 -9.43
N GLU A 254 -4.82 18.33 -10.31
CA GLU A 254 -5.09 18.44 -11.75
C GLU A 254 -6.58 18.39 -12.11
N ASN A 255 -7.44 17.89 -11.21
CA ASN A 255 -8.87 17.83 -11.44
C ASN A 255 -9.54 19.21 -11.24
N PRO A 256 -10.15 19.82 -12.29
CA PRO A 256 -10.79 21.12 -12.19
C PRO A 256 -11.95 21.19 -11.18
N GLU A 257 -12.65 20.08 -10.92
CA GLU A 257 -13.75 20.03 -9.96
C GLU A 257 -13.30 20.33 -8.52
N PHE A 258 -12.04 20.03 -8.22
CA PHE A 258 -11.43 20.26 -6.91
C PHE A 258 -10.62 21.55 -6.85
N GLN A 259 -10.62 22.36 -7.91
CA GLN A 259 -10.04 23.70 -7.88
C GLN A 259 -11.10 24.71 -7.43
N ILE A 260 -10.66 25.70 -6.65
CA ILE A 260 -11.53 26.79 -6.18
C ILE A 260 -10.84 28.13 -6.38
N ASN A 261 -11.45 29.01 -7.18
CA ASN A 261 -10.91 30.34 -7.50
C ASN A 261 -9.45 30.29 -7.99
N GLY A 262 -9.14 29.34 -8.88
CA GLY A 262 -7.79 29.11 -9.41
C GLY A 262 -6.80 28.47 -8.42
N LEU A 263 -7.22 28.13 -7.21
CA LEU A 263 -6.40 27.43 -6.23
C LEU A 263 -6.58 25.92 -6.36
N SER A 264 -5.46 25.22 -6.50
CA SER A 264 -5.40 23.77 -6.32
C SER A 264 -5.13 23.43 -4.84
N VAL A 265 -5.39 22.17 -4.46
CA VAL A 265 -5.29 21.68 -3.07
C VAL A 265 -3.91 21.90 -2.44
N GLY A 266 -2.80 21.80 -3.17
CA GLY A 266 -1.46 21.88 -2.58
C GLY A 266 -0.93 20.50 -2.19
N THR A 267 -0.09 20.41 -1.15
CA THR A 267 0.52 19.14 -0.70
C THR A 267 -0.44 18.23 0.07
N GLY A 268 -1.52 18.81 0.59
CA GLY A 268 -2.42 18.11 1.50
C GLY A 268 -1.97 18.11 2.96
N ASN A 269 -0.89 18.80 3.29
CA ASN A 269 -0.39 18.96 4.64
C ASN A 269 -1.04 20.14 5.35
N ALA A 270 -1.37 20.00 6.64
CA ALA A 270 -1.99 21.08 7.41
C ALA A 270 -1.05 22.28 7.64
N GLY A 271 0.26 22.10 7.48
CA GLY A 271 1.26 23.15 7.52
C GLY A 271 1.55 23.82 6.16
N ASP A 272 0.98 23.33 5.05
CA ASP A 272 1.13 23.96 3.73
C ASP A 272 0.13 25.13 3.58
N PRO A 273 0.59 26.39 3.44
CA PRO A 273 -0.30 27.54 3.31
C PRO A 273 -1.23 27.47 2.09
N LYS A 274 -0.85 26.73 1.05
CA LYS A 274 -1.74 26.50 -0.10
C LYS A 274 -2.91 25.59 0.27
N THR A 275 -2.63 24.51 1.00
CA THR A 275 -3.64 23.57 1.50
C THR A 275 -4.62 24.25 2.45
N VAL A 276 -4.12 25.05 3.40
CA VAL A 276 -4.98 25.79 4.34
C VAL A 276 -5.91 26.75 3.62
N ARG A 277 -5.38 27.58 2.71
CA ARG A 277 -6.21 28.52 1.92
C ARG A 277 -7.24 27.81 1.05
N TRP A 278 -6.88 26.66 0.46
CA TRP A 278 -7.84 25.85 -0.30
C TRP A 278 -8.98 25.35 0.58
N LEU A 279 -8.69 24.83 1.79
CA LEU A 279 -9.71 24.37 2.74
C LEU A 279 -10.66 25.50 3.15
N GLU A 280 -10.13 26.68 3.48
CA GLU A 280 -10.91 27.85 3.86
C GLU A 280 -11.85 28.31 2.72
N LYS A 281 -11.31 28.45 1.50
CA LYS A 281 -12.12 28.86 0.34
C LYS A 281 -13.14 27.80 -0.05
N TRP A 282 -12.80 26.52 0.04
CA TRP A 282 -13.73 25.43 -0.24
C TRP A 282 -14.90 25.48 0.75
N HIS A 283 -14.62 25.61 2.05
CA HIS A 283 -15.67 25.71 3.06
C HIS A 283 -16.56 26.95 2.85
N ALA A 284 -15.95 28.11 2.59
CA ALA A 284 -16.66 29.36 2.33
C ALA A 284 -17.57 29.30 1.09
N SER A 285 -17.26 28.42 0.12
CA SER A 285 -18.11 28.21 -1.06
C SER A 285 -19.44 27.50 -0.76
N GLY A 286 -19.61 26.95 0.44
CA GLY A 286 -20.80 26.18 0.84
C GLY A 286 -20.86 24.77 0.23
N LYS A 287 -19.89 24.38 -0.60
CA LYS A 287 -19.81 23.03 -1.16
C LYS A 287 -19.57 21.98 -0.07
N PRO A 288 -20.12 20.76 -0.20
CA PRO A 288 -19.75 19.65 0.68
C PRO A 288 -18.25 19.34 0.56
N TRP A 289 -17.63 18.91 1.65
CA TRP A 289 -16.25 18.47 1.62
C TRP A 289 -16.05 17.32 0.62
N PRO A 290 -15.00 17.36 -0.23
CA PRO A 290 -14.66 16.24 -1.06
C PRO A 290 -14.33 15.02 -0.20
N TRP A 291 -14.54 13.84 -0.76
CA TRP A 291 -14.34 12.55 -0.08
C TRP A 291 -12.91 12.36 0.45
N PHE A 292 -11.93 13.08 -0.10
CA PHE A 292 -10.53 12.99 0.30
C PHE A 292 -10.16 13.85 1.53
N VAL A 293 -11.06 14.70 2.05
CA VAL A 293 -10.75 15.58 3.19
C VAL A 293 -10.99 14.86 4.51
N LYS A 294 -9.98 14.79 5.37
CA LYS A 294 -10.09 14.25 6.74
C LYS A 294 -10.62 15.31 7.69
N ARG A 295 -11.91 15.24 8.01
CA ARG A 295 -12.65 16.26 8.75
C ARG A 295 -12.41 16.24 10.25
N SER A 296 -11.82 15.18 10.77
CA SER A 296 -11.45 15.06 12.19
C SER A 296 -10.19 15.85 12.57
N PHE A 297 -9.43 16.32 11.57
CA PHE A 297 -8.20 17.06 11.77
C PHE A 297 -8.48 18.44 12.36
N ARG A 298 -7.59 18.90 13.25
CA ARG A 298 -7.76 20.15 13.98
C ARG A 298 -8.05 21.34 13.06
N ILE A 299 -7.33 21.46 11.94
CA ILE A 299 -7.50 22.57 10.99
C ILE A 299 -8.91 22.59 10.37
N VAL A 300 -9.43 21.42 9.94
CA VAL A 300 -10.79 21.33 9.37
C VAL A 300 -11.83 21.60 10.44
N ARG A 301 -11.62 21.11 11.66
CA ARG A 301 -12.50 21.37 12.81
C ARG A 301 -12.57 22.85 13.15
N GLN A 302 -11.44 23.56 13.11
CA GLN A 302 -11.37 25.00 13.32
C GLN A 302 -12.14 25.76 12.23
N ILE A 303 -11.95 25.40 10.96
CA ILE A 303 -12.69 25.98 9.83
C ILE A 303 -14.20 25.74 9.98
N GLU A 304 -14.62 24.57 10.47
CA GLU A 304 -16.02 24.25 10.76
C GLU A 304 -16.54 24.85 12.09
N ASN A 305 -15.76 25.68 12.80
CA ASN A 305 -16.09 26.23 14.12
C ASN A 305 -16.42 25.17 15.20
N LYS A 306 -15.74 24.02 15.14
CA LYS A 306 -15.92 22.91 16.09
C LYS A 306 -14.73 22.79 17.04
N THR A 307 -14.95 23.12 18.32
CA THR A 307 -13.90 23.18 19.35
C THR A 307 -13.55 21.84 19.98
N ARG A 308 -14.47 20.86 19.97
CA ARG A 308 -14.24 19.54 20.60
C ARG A 308 -13.32 18.67 19.75
N LYS A 309 -12.33 18.03 20.38
CA LYS A 309 -11.51 16.97 19.76
C LYS A 309 -12.43 15.79 19.39
N VAL A 310 -12.24 15.22 18.21
CA VAL A 310 -12.97 14.01 17.81
C VAL A 310 -12.44 12.83 18.61
N LYS A 311 -13.29 12.20 19.42
CA LYS A 311 -12.97 10.95 20.10
C LYS A 311 -13.02 9.83 19.06
N LYS A 312 -11.87 9.20 18.80
CA LYS A 312 -11.77 8.03 17.92
C LYS A 312 -12.36 6.83 18.64
N ILE A 313 -13.12 6.01 17.92
CA ILE A 313 -13.62 4.74 18.43
C ILE A 313 -12.76 3.58 17.92
N ILE A 314 -12.80 2.44 18.60
CA ILE A 314 -12.14 1.23 18.10
C ILE A 314 -12.89 0.80 16.83
N PRO A 315 -12.18 0.50 15.72
CA PRO A 315 -12.83 -0.02 14.53
C PRO A 315 -13.57 -1.31 14.87
N PRO A 316 -14.81 -1.52 14.42
CA PRO A 316 -15.59 -2.74 14.70
C PRO A 316 -15.09 -3.92 13.85
N ILE A 317 -13.79 -4.19 13.91
CA ILE A 317 -13.17 -5.40 13.36
C ILE A 317 -13.33 -6.46 14.44
N ARG A 318 -14.22 -7.42 14.19
CA ARG A 318 -14.69 -8.38 15.18
C ARG A 318 -14.10 -9.76 14.90
N GLU A 319 -12.99 -10.08 15.57
CA GLU A 319 -12.30 -11.36 15.40
C GLU A 319 -13.22 -12.54 15.75
N GLU A 320 -14.15 -12.36 16.70
CA GLU A 320 -15.10 -13.38 17.12
C GLU A 320 -16.10 -13.80 16.04
N LEU A 321 -16.26 -12.99 14.99
CA LEU A 321 -17.06 -13.37 13.82
C LEU A 321 -16.35 -14.42 12.97
N MET A 322 -15.04 -14.62 13.10
CA MET A 322 -14.27 -15.53 12.27
C MET A 322 -14.15 -16.89 12.95
N SER A 323 -14.00 -17.96 12.16
CA SER A 323 -13.72 -19.29 12.70
C SER A 323 -12.40 -19.29 13.47
N ARG A 324 -12.35 -20.05 14.57
CA ARG A 324 -11.13 -20.21 15.37
C ARG A 324 -9.94 -20.65 14.52
N LYS A 325 -10.15 -21.62 13.62
CA LYS A 325 -9.12 -22.11 12.69
C LYS A 325 -8.55 -21.00 11.80
N PHE A 326 -9.39 -20.07 11.31
CA PHE A 326 -8.93 -18.96 10.49
C PHE A 326 -8.08 -17.98 11.29
N ILE A 327 -8.51 -17.65 12.51
CA ILE A 327 -7.75 -16.75 13.40
C ILE A 327 -6.40 -17.38 13.74
N GLU A 328 -6.37 -18.68 14.09
CA GLU A 328 -5.13 -19.41 14.35
C GLU A 328 -4.20 -19.40 13.13
N ASP A 329 -4.70 -19.75 11.93
CA ASP A 329 -3.89 -19.66 10.71
C ASP A 329 -3.34 -18.24 10.48
N PHE A 330 -4.17 -17.22 10.68
CA PHE A 330 -3.78 -15.83 10.44
C PHE A 330 -2.73 -15.34 11.45
N GLU A 331 -2.88 -15.70 12.73
CA GLU A 331 -1.89 -15.43 13.79
C GLU A 331 -0.57 -16.20 13.56
N GLU A 332 -0.61 -17.31 12.82
CA GLU A 332 0.56 -18.10 12.40
C GLU A 332 1.15 -17.64 11.04
N GLY A 333 0.66 -16.53 10.49
CA GLY A 333 1.18 -15.92 9.27
C GLY A 333 0.60 -16.48 7.99
N LYS A 334 -0.43 -17.32 8.09
CA LYS A 334 -1.12 -17.95 6.97
C LYS A 334 -2.51 -17.33 6.78
N LEU A 335 -2.64 -16.43 5.82
CA LEU A 335 -3.96 -16.08 5.30
C LEU A 335 -4.46 -17.22 4.41
N SER A 336 -5.58 -17.86 4.77
CA SER A 336 -6.20 -18.91 3.98
C SER A 336 -7.70 -18.68 3.82
N ILE A 337 -8.15 -18.49 2.58
CA ILE A 337 -9.59 -18.43 2.30
C ILE A 337 -10.29 -19.76 2.61
N GLN A 338 -9.54 -20.87 2.62
CA GLN A 338 -10.06 -22.20 2.91
C GLN A 338 -10.31 -22.44 4.39
N SER A 339 -9.66 -21.72 5.31
CA SER A 339 -10.03 -21.79 6.73
C SER A 339 -11.10 -20.76 7.11
N LEU A 340 -11.30 -19.72 6.28
CA LEU A 340 -12.29 -18.69 6.52
C LEU A 340 -13.70 -19.27 6.63
N SER A 341 -14.36 -19.00 7.75
CA SER A 341 -15.81 -19.15 7.93
C SER A 341 -16.28 -18.10 8.93
N ILE A 342 -17.58 -17.77 8.89
CA ILE A 342 -18.16 -16.79 9.80
C ILE A 342 -19.03 -17.45 10.86
N ASN A 343 -18.76 -17.17 12.13
CA ASN A 343 -19.61 -17.52 13.25
C ASN A 343 -20.75 -16.50 13.36
N CYS A 344 -22.00 -16.97 13.27
CA CYS A 344 -23.14 -16.09 13.44
C CYS A 344 -23.33 -15.75 14.93
N PRO A 345 -23.27 -14.47 15.33
CA PRO A 345 -23.41 -14.08 16.74
C PRO A 345 -24.83 -14.32 17.29
N HIS A 346 -25.81 -14.52 16.42
CA HIS A 346 -27.21 -14.69 16.81
C HIS A 346 -27.64 -16.14 17.04
N CYS A 347 -26.99 -17.10 16.37
CA CYS A 347 -27.38 -18.52 16.45
C CYS A 347 -26.20 -19.49 16.63
N GLY A 348 -24.97 -18.97 16.77
CA GLY A 348 -23.76 -19.75 16.99
C GLY A 348 -23.25 -20.55 15.78
N LYS A 349 -24.06 -20.71 14.72
CA LYS A 349 -23.66 -21.52 13.56
C LYS A 349 -22.51 -20.86 12.78
N THR A 350 -21.48 -21.65 12.51
CA THR A 350 -20.40 -21.34 11.58
C THR A 350 -20.88 -21.50 10.12
N GLN A 351 -20.58 -20.52 9.29
CA GLN A 351 -21.05 -20.41 7.92
C GLN A 351 -19.87 -20.29 6.96
N LYS A 352 -19.75 -21.24 6.03
CA LYS A 352 -18.79 -21.17 4.91
C LYS A 352 -19.35 -20.36 3.72
N ALA A 353 -20.67 -20.24 3.64
CA ALA A 353 -21.33 -19.30 2.74
C ALA A 353 -22.34 -18.46 3.52
N VAL A 354 -22.45 -17.18 3.17
CA VAL A 354 -23.41 -16.23 3.76
C VAL A 354 -24.26 -15.61 2.66
N SER A 355 -25.47 -15.17 3.00
CA SER A 355 -26.32 -14.46 2.05
C SER A 355 -26.00 -12.97 2.05
N PHE A 356 -25.94 -12.33 0.89
CA PHE A 356 -25.93 -10.89 0.77
C PHE A 356 -27.36 -10.40 0.60
N ALA A 357 -27.74 -9.33 1.31
CA ALA A 357 -29.08 -8.79 1.20
C ALA A 357 -29.03 -7.27 1.12
N ILE A 358 -29.80 -6.72 0.18
CA ILE A 358 -30.10 -5.29 0.08
C ILE A 358 -31.50 -5.07 0.68
N PHE A 359 -31.59 -4.18 1.66
CA PHE A 359 -32.83 -3.83 2.35
C PHE A 359 -32.90 -2.31 2.57
N LYS A 360 -34.02 -1.80 3.09
CA LYS A 360 -34.14 -0.39 3.49
C LYS A 360 -33.99 -0.27 5.00
N ASP A 361 -33.18 0.67 5.47
CA ASP A 361 -33.09 1.01 6.89
C ASP A 361 -34.35 1.77 7.38
N VAL A 362 -34.37 2.10 8.67
CA VAL A 362 -35.45 2.88 9.31
C VAL A 362 -35.68 4.25 8.68
N ASN A 363 -34.69 4.78 7.95
CA ASN A 363 -34.75 6.06 7.24
C ASN A 363 -35.05 5.88 5.75
N GLY A 364 -35.41 4.68 5.31
CA GLY A 364 -35.69 4.34 3.91
C GLY A 364 -34.45 4.24 3.01
N ARG A 365 -33.24 4.33 3.57
CA ARG A 365 -31.98 4.25 2.81
C ARG A 365 -31.70 2.81 2.44
N LYS A 366 -31.26 2.57 1.19
CA LYS A 366 -30.79 1.24 0.78
C LYS A 366 -29.50 0.89 1.53
N VAL A 367 -29.57 -0.16 2.33
CA VAL A 367 -28.45 -0.74 3.09
C VAL A 367 -28.26 -2.18 2.64
N SER A 368 -27.02 -2.56 2.39
CA SER A 368 -26.62 -3.92 2.12
C SER A 368 -25.87 -4.51 3.29
N GLY A 369 -26.05 -5.80 3.52
CA GLY A 369 -25.30 -6.50 4.57
C GLY A 369 -25.35 -8.00 4.37
N MET A 370 -24.58 -8.69 5.21
CA MET A 370 -24.54 -10.14 5.21
C MET A 370 -25.60 -10.69 6.16
N LYS A 371 -26.31 -11.72 5.73
CA LYS A 371 -27.30 -12.46 6.51
C LYS A 371 -26.82 -13.88 6.75
N CYS A 372 -27.02 -14.34 7.98
CA CYS A 372 -26.83 -15.74 8.30
C CYS A 372 -27.84 -16.59 7.52
N PRO A 373 -27.41 -17.58 6.72
CA PRO A 373 -28.33 -18.45 5.99
C PRO A 373 -29.27 -19.23 6.91
N SER A 374 -28.84 -19.50 8.15
CA SER A 374 -29.59 -20.31 9.10
C SER A 374 -30.67 -19.51 9.83
N CYS A 375 -30.34 -18.39 10.49
CA CYS A 375 -31.31 -17.62 11.28
C CYS A 375 -31.85 -16.38 10.55
N LYS A 376 -31.38 -16.10 9.34
CA LYS A 376 -31.77 -14.97 8.47
C LYS A 376 -31.50 -13.56 9.04
N LYS A 377 -30.93 -13.47 10.25
CA LYS A 377 -30.51 -12.20 10.86
C LYS A 377 -29.25 -11.66 10.19
N LEU A 378 -29.13 -10.34 10.20
CA LEU A 378 -27.94 -9.63 9.73
C LEU A 378 -26.76 -9.92 10.66
N ILE A 379 -25.58 -10.06 10.07
CA ILE A 379 -24.31 -10.21 10.78
C ILE A 379 -23.65 -8.84 10.73
N ASP A 380 -23.87 -8.07 11.80
CA ASP A 380 -23.30 -6.73 11.93
C ASP A 380 -21.77 -6.77 11.87
N ASP A 381 -21.18 -5.74 11.27
CA ASP A 381 -19.73 -5.56 11.11
C ASP A 381 -18.97 -6.63 10.30
N ALA A 382 -19.67 -7.60 9.69
CA ALA A 382 -19.04 -8.62 8.88
C ALA A 382 -18.30 -8.03 7.66
N GLY A 383 -18.86 -6.99 7.03
CA GLY A 383 -18.24 -6.34 5.86
C GLY A 383 -16.90 -5.68 6.18
N ILE A 384 -16.84 -4.86 7.23
CA ILE A 384 -15.59 -4.20 7.66
C ILE A 384 -14.58 -5.22 8.21
N THR A 385 -15.03 -6.27 8.90
CA THR A 385 -14.17 -7.35 9.37
C THR A 385 -13.51 -8.08 8.19
N LEU A 386 -14.30 -8.56 7.22
CA LEU A 386 -13.79 -9.23 6.03
C LEU A 386 -12.91 -8.32 5.16
N ARG A 387 -13.23 -7.02 5.08
CA ARG A 387 -12.42 -6.04 4.35
C ARG A 387 -10.99 -5.99 4.86
N TYR A 388 -10.78 -6.02 6.18
CA TYR A 388 -9.44 -5.91 6.75
C TYR A 388 -8.71 -7.26 6.86
N TYR A 389 -9.41 -8.37 7.09
CA TYR A 389 -8.76 -9.69 7.10
C TYR A 389 -8.44 -10.23 5.69
N CYS A 390 -9.36 -10.10 4.73
CA CYS A 390 -9.22 -10.74 3.41
C CYS A 390 -8.95 -9.72 2.31
N GLY A 391 -9.74 -8.65 2.26
CA GLY A 391 -9.54 -7.52 1.34
C GLY A 391 -9.80 -7.78 -0.14
N TYR A 392 -9.81 -9.03 -0.60
CA TYR A 392 -9.98 -9.40 -2.00
C TYR A 392 -11.30 -10.15 -2.24
N VAL A 393 -11.96 -9.83 -3.35
CA VAL A 393 -13.18 -10.50 -3.82
C VAL A 393 -13.05 -10.89 -5.29
N VAL A 394 -13.65 -12.02 -5.66
CA VAL A 394 -13.78 -12.50 -7.04
C VAL A 394 -15.26 -12.61 -7.38
N PRO A 395 -15.80 -11.77 -8.27
CA PRO A 395 -17.14 -11.95 -8.81
C PRO A 395 -17.11 -12.96 -9.97
N ASP A 396 -18.15 -13.80 -10.05
CA ASP A 396 -18.44 -14.54 -11.29
C ASP A 396 -19.19 -13.67 -12.32
N SER A 397 -19.46 -14.25 -13.50
CA SER A 397 -20.22 -13.59 -14.56
C SER A 397 -21.65 -13.23 -14.16
N ASN A 398 -22.26 -13.97 -13.22
CA ASN A 398 -23.60 -13.67 -12.71
C ASN A 398 -23.60 -12.36 -11.92
N ILE A 399 -22.60 -12.14 -11.07
CA ILE A 399 -22.44 -10.90 -10.30
C ILE A 399 -22.22 -9.69 -11.21
N ILE A 400 -21.35 -9.82 -12.21
CA ILE A 400 -21.08 -8.74 -13.17
C ILE A 400 -22.36 -8.38 -13.94
N ARG A 401 -23.10 -9.38 -14.43
CA ARG A 401 -24.36 -9.15 -15.16
C ARG A 401 -25.47 -8.56 -14.27
N ARG A 402 -25.45 -8.80 -12.96
CA ARG A 402 -26.39 -8.17 -12.00
C ARG A 402 -26.01 -6.74 -11.63
N ARG A 403 -24.82 -6.26 -12.00
CA ARG A 403 -24.29 -4.96 -11.57
C ARG A 403 -24.25 -4.78 -10.05
N LEU A 404 -24.07 -5.88 -9.31
CA LEU A 404 -24.24 -5.88 -7.86
C LEU A 404 -23.27 -4.92 -7.17
N ILE A 405 -21.99 -5.02 -7.54
CA ILE A 405 -20.90 -4.28 -6.88
C ILE A 405 -21.07 -2.79 -7.12
N SER A 406 -21.32 -2.35 -8.36
CA SER A 406 -21.52 -0.92 -8.64
C SER A 406 -22.74 -0.33 -7.93
N GLN A 407 -23.86 -1.07 -7.86
CA GLN A 407 -25.07 -0.64 -7.15
C GLN A 407 -24.87 -0.53 -5.63
N ASP A 408 -24.11 -1.45 -5.04
CA ASP A 408 -23.70 -1.34 -3.64
C ASP A 408 -22.80 -0.12 -3.40
N LEU A 409 -21.76 0.07 -4.22
CA LEU A 409 -20.82 1.19 -4.11
C LEU A 409 -21.49 2.56 -4.30
N GLU A 410 -22.62 2.62 -5.00
CA GLU A 410 -23.46 3.81 -5.11
C GLU A 410 -24.22 4.11 -3.81
N SER A 411 -24.61 3.07 -3.08
CA SER A 411 -25.51 3.15 -1.94
C SER A 411 -24.81 2.84 -0.62
N SER A 412 -24.79 1.56 -0.23
CA SER A 412 -24.41 1.07 1.10
C SER A 412 -22.91 0.88 1.29
N ARG A 413 -22.16 0.77 0.19
CA ARG A 413 -20.69 0.73 0.13
C ARG A 413 -20.07 -0.42 0.93
N PHE A 414 -20.75 -1.57 0.96
CA PHE A 414 -20.19 -2.77 1.56
C PHE A 414 -18.84 -3.15 0.92
N PHE A 415 -18.77 -3.14 -0.42
CA PHE A 415 -17.59 -3.51 -1.21
C PHE A 415 -16.54 -2.40 -1.34
N GLU A 416 -16.71 -1.26 -0.67
CA GLU A 416 -15.70 -0.20 -0.67
C GLU A 416 -14.34 -0.74 -0.15
N ASP A 417 -13.23 -0.18 -0.63
CA ASP A 417 -11.84 -0.58 -0.37
C ASP A 417 -11.46 -2.05 -0.66
N PHE A 418 -12.38 -2.89 -1.13
CA PHE A 418 -12.01 -4.21 -1.60
C PHE A 418 -11.20 -4.11 -2.91
N THR A 419 -10.30 -5.07 -3.10
CA THR A 419 -9.74 -5.34 -4.42
C THR A 419 -10.65 -6.33 -5.13
N VAL A 420 -11.32 -5.86 -6.18
CA VAL A 420 -12.13 -6.67 -7.07
C VAL A 420 -11.21 -7.28 -8.13
N LEU A 421 -11.04 -8.60 -8.05
CA LEU A 421 -10.25 -9.38 -8.99
C LEU A 421 -11.19 -9.94 -10.06
N ILE A 422 -11.10 -9.45 -11.29
CA ILE A 422 -11.89 -9.95 -12.41
C ILE A 422 -11.09 -11.05 -13.13
N PRO A 423 -11.52 -12.31 -13.11
CA PRO A 423 -10.88 -13.36 -13.91
C PRO A 423 -11.02 -13.06 -15.40
N ALA A 424 -9.99 -13.33 -16.20
CA ALA A 424 -10.02 -13.10 -17.66
C ALA A 424 -11.18 -13.82 -18.36
N VAL A 425 -11.60 -14.98 -17.85
CA VAL A 425 -12.78 -15.70 -18.34
C VAL A 425 -14.08 -14.92 -18.10
N VAL A 426 -14.26 -14.32 -16.92
CA VAL A 426 -15.42 -13.47 -16.59
C VAL A 426 -15.42 -12.22 -17.47
N TRP A 427 -14.23 -11.65 -17.71
CA TRP A 427 -14.08 -10.52 -18.62
C TRP A 427 -14.54 -10.88 -20.04
N LYS A 428 -14.03 -11.99 -20.60
CA LYS A 428 -14.38 -12.47 -21.95
C LYS A 428 -15.90 -12.67 -22.10
N GLU A 429 -16.56 -13.24 -21.10
CA GLU A 429 -18.00 -13.51 -21.14
C GLU A 429 -18.89 -12.28 -20.99
N CYS A 430 -18.42 -11.28 -20.23
CA CYS A 430 -19.24 -10.12 -19.89
C CYS A 430 -18.99 -8.94 -20.83
N ASP A 431 -17.82 -8.85 -21.45
CA ASP A 431 -17.50 -7.76 -22.38
C ASP A 431 -18.29 -7.86 -23.69
N VAL A 432 -18.82 -9.02 -24.06
CA VAL A 432 -19.69 -9.13 -25.26
C VAL A 432 -21.13 -8.70 -25.00
N VAL A 433 -21.54 -8.53 -23.74
CA VAL A 433 -22.92 -8.20 -23.34
C VAL A 433 -23.01 -6.76 -22.87
N LYS A 434 -24.05 -6.03 -23.31
CA LYS A 434 -24.27 -4.60 -22.95
C LYS A 434 -24.19 -4.34 -21.44
N VAL A 435 -24.88 -5.16 -20.64
CA VAL A 435 -24.92 -4.98 -19.18
C VAL A 435 -23.55 -5.23 -18.53
N GLY A 436 -22.76 -6.18 -19.05
CA GLY A 436 -21.40 -6.42 -18.57
C GLY A 436 -20.46 -5.26 -18.88
N LYS A 437 -20.52 -4.71 -20.11
CA LYS A 437 -19.80 -3.48 -20.47
C LYS A 437 -20.15 -2.31 -19.55
N GLU A 438 -21.44 -2.14 -19.24
CA GLU A 438 -21.90 -1.10 -18.30
C GLU A 438 -21.33 -1.31 -16.89
N GLU A 439 -21.30 -2.55 -16.39
CA GLU A 439 -20.70 -2.82 -15.07
C GLU A 439 -19.20 -2.52 -15.07
N PHE A 440 -18.45 -2.99 -16.07
CA PHE A 440 -17.02 -2.70 -16.16
C PHE A 440 -16.74 -1.20 -16.23
N LYS A 441 -17.55 -0.42 -16.97
CA LYS A 441 -17.47 1.04 -16.98
C LYS A 441 -17.68 1.63 -15.58
N ASN A 442 -18.67 1.14 -14.83
CA ASN A 442 -18.96 1.63 -13.48
C ASN A 442 -17.88 1.24 -12.47
N LEU A 443 -17.38 0.00 -12.52
CA LEU A 443 -16.27 -0.46 -11.68
C LEU A 443 -15.00 0.35 -11.97
N ALA A 444 -14.69 0.61 -13.24
CA ALA A 444 -13.58 1.47 -13.63
C ALA A 444 -13.73 2.92 -13.10
N ARG A 445 -14.96 3.46 -13.11
CA ARG A 445 -15.28 4.75 -12.48
C ARG A 445 -14.98 4.73 -10.98
N TYR A 446 -15.48 3.74 -10.25
CA TYR A 446 -15.26 3.64 -8.81
C TYR A 446 -13.80 3.36 -8.43
N ALA A 447 -13.09 2.57 -9.24
CA ALA A 447 -11.65 2.37 -9.08
C ALA A 447 -10.87 3.68 -9.30
N SER A 448 -11.26 4.48 -10.29
CA SER A 448 -10.67 5.79 -10.56
C SER A 448 -10.94 6.80 -9.45
N MET A 449 -12.07 6.66 -8.75
CA MET A 449 -12.39 7.42 -7.52
C MET A 449 -11.65 6.90 -6.28
N GLY A 450 -10.95 5.77 -6.37
CA GLY A 450 -10.30 5.11 -5.24
C GLY A 450 -11.28 4.43 -4.27
N ARG A 451 -12.54 4.20 -4.66
CA ARG A 451 -13.52 3.48 -3.81
C ARG A 451 -13.31 1.97 -3.79
N ILE A 452 -12.63 1.44 -4.80
CA ILE A 452 -12.21 0.04 -4.89
C ILE A 452 -10.85 0.00 -5.60
N LYS A 453 -10.18 -1.15 -5.53
CA LYS A 453 -9.12 -1.49 -6.48
C LYS A 453 -9.69 -2.49 -7.48
N LEU A 454 -9.34 -2.34 -8.76
CA LEU A 454 -9.80 -3.25 -9.82
C LEU A 454 -8.58 -3.87 -10.49
N LYS A 455 -8.50 -5.20 -10.53
CA LYS A 455 -7.43 -5.94 -11.20
C LYS A 455 -8.02 -7.00 -12.12
N ASN A 456 -7.49 -7.10 -13.32
CA ASN A 456 -7.76 -8.25 -14.20
C ASN A 456 -6.73 -9.35 -13.91
N ILE A 457 -7.18 -10.60 -13.81
CA ILE A 457 -6.34 -11.77 -13.51
C ILE A 457 -6.32 -12.73 -14.70
N GLY A 458 -5.11 -13.02 -15.21
CA GLY A 458 -4.91 -13.80 -16.42
C GLY A 458 -4.95 -12.93 -17.69
N ARG A 459 -4.81 -13.57 -18.87
CA ARG A 459 -4.91 -12.89 -20.16
C ARG A 459 -6.10 -13.43 -20.94
N ILE A 460 -6.88 -12.53 -21.55
CA ILE A 460 -8.08 -12.89 -22.31
C ILE A 460 -7.73 -13.76 -23.52
N GLN A 461 -6.59 -13.50 -24.16
CA GLN A 461 -6.08 -14.25 -25.31
C GLN A 461 -5.73 -15.72 -24.97
N ASP A 462 -5.45 -16.01 -23.70
CA ASP A 462 -5.10 -17.36 -23.24
C ASP A 462 -6.37 -18.20 -22.96
N ILE A 463 -7.57 -17.61 -23.07
CA ILE A 463 -8.85 -18.29 -22.84
C ILE A 463 -9.32 -18.93 -24.16
N PRO A 464 -9.48 -20.27 -24.23
CA PRO A 464 -10.00 -20.95 -25.41
C PRO A 464 -11.37 -20.43 -25.87
N GLU A 465 -11.69 -20.54 -27.16
CA GLU A 465 -13.02 -20.18 -27.69
C GLU A 465 -14.10 -21.16 -27.22
N ASP A 466 -13.81 -22.47 -27.26
CA ASP A 466 -14.76 -23.54 -26.92
C ASP A 466 -14.69 -23.99 -25.44
N ILE A 467 -14.47 -23.05 -24.52
CA ILE A 467 -14.36 -23.36 -23.09
C ILE A 467 -15.71 -23.78 -22.49
N THR A 468 -15.74 -24.96 -21.86
CA THR A 468 -16.95 -25.49 -21.19
C THR A 468 -17.29 -24.70 -19.93
N SER A 469 -18.55 -24.73 -19.48
CA SER A 469 -18.97 -24.08 -18.24
C SER A 469 -18.14 -24.52 -17.03
N THR A 470 -17.85 -25.82 -16.91
CA THR A 470 -17.05 -26.37 -15.81
C THR A 470 -15.63 -25.84 -15.80
N GLN A 471 -14.96 -25.77 -16.95
CA GLN A 471 -13.61 -25.20 -17.04
C GLN A 471 -13.60 -23.72 -16.68
N ARG A 472 -14.63 -22.95 -17.10
CA ARG A 472 -14.74 -21.54 -16.68
C ARG A 472 -14.88 -21.41 -15.18
N ASP A 473 -15.73 -22.24 -14.58
CA ASP A 473 -15.95 -22.21 -13.14
C ASP A 473 -14.67 -22.55 -12.37
N GLU A 474 -13.93 -23.56 -12.84
CA GLU A 474 -12.63 -23.95 -12.29
C GLU A 474 -11.62 -22.79 -12.34
N MET A 475 -11.55 -22.03 -13.44
CA MET A 475 -10.67 -20.85 -13.54
C MET A 475 -11.03 -19.73 -12.54
N ILE A 476 -12.33 -19.53 -12.28
CA ILE A 476 -12.80 -18.55 -11.28
C ILE A 476 -12.41 -19.01 -9.87
N ILE A 477 -12.62 -20.30 -9.56
CA ILE A 477 -12.27 -20.95 -8.30
C ILE A 477 -10.76 -20.89 -8.05
N GLU A 478 -9.95 -21.20 -9.05
CA GLU A 478 -8.49 -21.08 -8.97
C GLU A 478 -8.06 -19.65 -8.70
N THR A 479 -8.72 -18.67 -9.33
CA THR A 479 -8.44 -17.24 -9.08
C THR A 479 -8.70 -16.89 -7.63
N ALA A 480 -9.81 -17.38 -7.04
CA ALA A 480 -10.12 -17.17 -5.63
C ALA A 480 -9.09 -17.82 -4.70
N LEU A 481 -8.71 -19.08 -4.93
CA LEU A 481 -7.70 -19.80 -4.13
C LEU A 481 -6.32 -19.14 -4.22
N LYS A 482 -5.84 -18.89 -5.44
CA LYS A 482 -4.52 -18.28 -5.70
C LYS A 482 -4.39 -16.89 -5.10
N ASN A 483 -5.49 -16.20 -4.79
CA ASN A 483 -5.45 -14.85 -4.24
C ASN A 483 -6.03 -14.75 -2.82
N ASN A 484 -6.40 -15.86 -2.16
CA ASN A 484 -7.12 -15.84 -0.88
C ASN A 484 -8.36 -14.92 -0.89
N ALA A 485 -9.09 -14.94 -2.00
CA ALA A 485 -10.15 -13.99 -2.25
C ALA A 485 -11.53 -14.62 -2.04
N ILE A 486 -12.45 -13.83 -1.51
CA ILE A 486 -13.83 -14.24 -1.26
C ILE A 486 -14.56 -14.37 -2.60
N LEU A 487 -15.20 -15.52 -2.85
CA LEU A 487 -16.04 -15.67 -4.03
C LEU A 487 -17.38 -14.96 -3.83
N ILE A 488 -17.84 -14.23 -4.83
CA ILE A 488 -19.19 -13.69 -4.89
C ILE A 488 -19.90 -14.35 -6.07
N THR A 489 -21.06 -14.97 -5.82
CA THR A 489 -21.82 -15.67 -6.85
C THR A 489 -23.32 -15.61 -6.57
N GLY A 490 -24.12 -15.53 -7.64
CA GLY A 490 -25.58 -15.73 -7.60
C GLY A 490 -26.00 -17.08 -8.18
N ASP A 491 -25.06 -17.98 -8.46
CA ASP A 491 -25.26 -19.29 -9.06
C ASP A 491 -25.13 -20.40 -7.99
N ASN A 492 -26.14 -21.26 -7.87
CA ASN A 492 -26.16 -22.33 -6.88
C ASN A 492 -25.13 -23.43 -7.15
N THR A 493 -24.84 -23.73 -8.42
CA THR A 493 -23.85 -24.72 -8.83
C THR A 493 -22.45 -24.19 -8.52
N MET A 494 -22.17 -22.93 -8.87
CA MET A 494 -20.91 -22.27 -8.51
C MET A 494 -20.72 -22.23 -6.99
N LYS A 495 -21.76 -21.86 -6.24
CA LYS A 495 -21.73 -21.89 -4.76
C LYS A 495 -21.39 -23.29 -4.25
N ALA A 496 -22.04 -24.33 -4.77
CA ALA A 496 -21.78 -25.71 -4.35
C ALA A 496 -20.33 -26.12 -4.66
N TYR A 497 -19.80 -25.72 -5.82
CA TYR A 497 -18.43 -26.01 -6.21
C TYR A 497 -17.40 -25.25 -5.35
N ALA A 498 -17.65 -23.98 -5.04
CA ALA A 498 -16.82 -23.19 -4.14
C ALA A 498 -16.78 -23.79 -2.73
N LEU A 499 -17.94 -24.23 -2.22
CA LEU A 499 -18.04 -24.89 -0.92
C LEU A 499 -17.27 -26.22 -0.88
N SER A 500 -17.28 -27.01 -1.97
CA SER A 500 -16.50 -28.26 -2.03
C SER A 500 -14.99 -28.04 -2.09
N LYS A 501 -14.55 -26.83 -2.48
CA LYS A 501 -13.16 -26.36 -2.39
C LYS A 501 -12.86 -25.55 -1.13
N GLU A 502 -13.81 -25.52 -0.19
CA GLU A 502 -13.74 -24.77 1.07
C GLU A 502 -13.60 -23.24 0.91
N ILE A 503 -13.96 -22.67 -0.24
CA ILE A 503 -13.88 -21.24 -0.47
C ILE A 503 -15.04 -20.53 0.20
N PHE A 504 -14.71 -19.55 1.05
CA PHE A 504 -15.73 -18.71 1.65
C PHE A 504 -16.49 -17.91 0.58
N THR A 505 -17.82 -18.00 0.62
CA THR A 505 -18.68 -17.48 -0.46
C THR A 505 -19.72 -16.48 0.06
N ILE A 506 -19.79 -15.31 -0.59
CA ILE A 506 -20.91 -14.38 -0.46
C ILE A 506 -21.92 -14.71 -1.57
N PHE A 507 -23.07 -15.24 -1.17
CA PHE A 507 -24.12 -15.69 -2.08
C PHE A 507 -25.26 -14.68 -2.18
N ILE A 508 -25.74 -14.40 -3.39
CA ILE A 508 -26.73 -13.34 -3.67
C ILE A 508 -28.16 -13.88 -3.79
#